data_AF-A0A1F2WB01-F1
#
_entry.id   AF-A0A1F2WB01-F1
#
_cell.length_a   1.000
_cell.length_b   1.000
_cell.length_c   1.000
_cell.angle_alpha   90.00
_cell.angle_beta   90.00
_cell.angle_gamma   90.00
#
_symmetry.space_group_name_H-M   'P 1'
#
loop_
_entity.id
_entity.type
_entity.pdbx_description
1 polymer ?
#
loop_
_entity_poly.entity_id
_entity_poly.type
_entity_poly.pdbx_seq_one_letter_code
_entity_poly.pdbx_strand_id
1 'polypeptide(L)'
;MDYLRPELGEDETPGPEPEDIDALVLDRLAAYGHKAELEDEAEDEAEHGDEAEREQSEDSDDAFEEAVALEDPETDEAPDFAAEQEPAVEVVLEAEPEPGEPEVGTIAPGPSEPERRRRRALRDRSGTPSPRKGKKSSKDKKPKKLVGLKIGASQIAAAQIVNNGAPELVEVFREPLEPGLVVSGEIRDPDALGEALKRFFELHKLPKRGIRLGLANNRIGVRVFEIDGVTDPQQLDNAIRFRAEEVLPIPLDQAVLDYVVLEEEAREDGTSVKRILLVVAYREVVDRYLQACRGAGLHVVGIDLEAFALLRALEAPADRDSTAGALVAVAIGHDRTTIAVSNGRLCEFTRVLDWGGWSLNVAIARELDKAPSEVEGIKRQVSLARDTEVEGLTSEQVTKVRSAVQRALDGFTRELVASLHFYQAQPGALGIGEVVLTGGAAHMVGLPEAVGELVGVPIRLGDPFKRVKVGPNIAHDIQHGSVAVAIGLGIED
;
A
#
# COMPACT_ATOMS: atom_id res chain seq x y z
N MET A 1 65.22 37.25 4.14
CA MET A 1 65.38 35.87 3.64
C MET A 1 63.99 35.24 3.62
N ASP A 2 63.00 35.80 2.92
CA ASP A 2 62.89 36.14 1.49
C ASP A 2 62.93 34.94 0.54
N TYR A 3 62.04 35.06 -0.45
CA TYR A 3 61.86 34.30 -1.71
C TYR A 3 60.97 33.05 -1.61
N LEU A 4 59.91 32.81 -2.41
CA LEU A 4 59.40 33.46 -3.64
C LEU A 4 57.95 33.03 -3.93
N ARG A 5 57.12 33.98 -4.38
CA ARG A 5 55.98 33.74 -5.30
C ARG A 5 56.50 33.31 -6.69
N PRO A 6 55.63 32.76 -7.53
CA PRO A 6 55.41 33.39 -8.83
C PRO A 6 53.95 33.78 -9.05
N GLU A 7 53.77 34.99 -9.58
CA GLU A 7 52.55 35.49 -10.22
C GLU A 7 52.55 35.18 -11.72
N LEU A 8 51.38 35.43 -12.34
CA LEU A 8 51.01 35.57 -13.76
C LEU A 8 50.21 34.36 -14.30
N GLY A 9 49.00 34.52 -14.83
CA GLY A 9 48.31 35.74 -15.26
C GLY A 9 46.79 35.60 -15.29
N GLU A 10 46.16 36.76 -15.21
CA GLU A 10 44.74 37.03 -15.40
C GLU A 10 44.34 36.73 -16.85
N ASP A 11 43.24 36.00 -17.02
CA ASP A 11 42.35 36.16 -18.16
C ASP A 11 40.92 35.92 -17.62
N GLU A 12 40.37 36.97 -17.02
CA GLU A 12 38.98 37.05 -16.60
C GLU A 12 38.10 37.08 -17.87
N THR A 13 37.41 35.98 -18.15
CA THR A 13 36.17 36.05 -18.94
C THR A 13 35.01 36.09 -17.93
N PRO A 14 34.13 37.11 -18.00
CA PRO A 14 33.01 37.20 -17.08
C PRO A 14 32.03 36.06 -17.38
N GLY A 15 31.66 35.31 -16.34
CA GLY A 15 30.53 34.38 -16.40
C GLY A 15 29.24 35.15 -16.66
N PRO A 16 28.23 34.54 -17.31
CA PRO A 16 27.02 35.26 -17.71
C PRO A 16 26.24 35.74 -16.47
N GLU A 17 25.78 36.99 -16.55
CA GLU A 17 24.89 37.60 -15.56
C GLU A 17 23.50 36.91 -15.58
N PRO A 18 22.70 37.02 -14.51
CA PRO A 18 21.51 36.18 -14.26
C PRO A 18 20.35 36.34 -15.26
N GLU A 19 20.46 37.21 -16.26
CA GLU A 19 19.44 37.41 -17.30
C GLU A 19 19.66 36.51 -18.54
N ASP A 20 20.82 35.84 -18.67
CA ASP A 20 21.15 34.99 -19.83
C ASP A 20 20.78 33.50 -19.68
N ILE A 21 20.18 33.10 -18.55
CA ILE A 21 19.72 31.71 -18.33
C ILE A 21 18.34 31.47 -18.97
N ASP A 22 17.52 32.51 -19.11
CA ASP A 22 16.18 32.38 -19.70
C ASP A 22 16.23 32.16 -21.23
N ALA A 23 17.26 32.66 -21.92
CA ALA A 23 17.42 32.46 -23.36
C ALA A 23 17.84 31.03 -23.74
N LEU A 24 18.65 30.35 -22.90
CA LEU A 24 19.08 28.96 -23.11
C LEU A 24 18.00 27.93 -22.74
N VAL A 25 17.03 28.31 -21.92
CA VAL A 25 15.86 27.49 -21.56
C VAL A 25 14.71 27.70 -22.56
N LEU A 26 14.56 28.89 -23.12
CA LEU A 26 13.58 29.17 -24.19
C LEU A 26 13.94 28.53 -25.54
N ASP A 27 15.24 28.44 -25.88
CA ASP A 27 15.69 27.80 -27.13
C ASP A 27 15.52 26.27 -27.12
N ARG A 28 15.43 25.65 -25.92
CA ARG A 28 15.12 24.22 -25.74
C ARG A 28 13.63 23.90 -25.72
N LEU A 29 12.78 24.89 -25.47
CA LEU A 29 11.30 24.74 -25.47
C LEU A 29 10.68 25.01 -26.85
N ALA A 30 11.38 25.70 -27.76
CA ALA A 30 10.96 25.88 -29.15
C ALA A 30 11.13 24.61 -30.03
N ALA A 31 11.87 23.60 -29.56
CA ALA A 31 12.14 22.37 -30.32
C ALA A 31 11.01 21.31 -30.26
N TYR A 32 9.93 21.55 -29.51
CA TYR A 32 8.85 20.56 -29.30
C TYR A 32 7.42 21.07 -29.55
N GLY A 33 7.24 22.18 -30.27
CA GLY A 33 5.91 22.69 -30.60
C GLY A 33 5.82 23.28 -32.00
N HIS A 34 4.86 22.76 -32.79
CA HIS A 34 4.31 23.28 -34.05
C HIS A 34 5.03 22.99 -35.39
N LYS A 35 4.50 21.97 -36.09
CA LYS A 35 4.04 21.99 -37.50
C LYS A 35 2.79 21.10 -37.52
N ALA A 36 1.62 21.48 -38.04
CA ALA A 36 1.39 22.16 -39.31
C ALA A 36 0.06 22.91 -39.29
N GLU A 37 0.02 24.07 -39.95
CA GLU A 37 -1.08 24.53 -40.79
C GLU A 37 -0.66 25.80 -41.56
N LEU A 38 -0.85 25.76 -42.89
CA LEU A 38 -0.86 26.86 -43.87
C LEU A 38 0.53 27.46 -44.20
N GLU A 39 0.97 27.68 -45.45
CA GLU A 39 0.32 28.01 -46.72
C GLU A 39 1.19 27.48 -47.89
N ASP A 40 0.59 27.22 -49.06
CA ASP A 40 1.22 27.48 -50.37
C ASP A 40 0.11 27.50 -51.45
N GLU A 41 -0.23 28.71 -51.91
CA GLU A 41 -0.91 28.96 -53.19
C GLU A 41 0.10 29.53 -54.19
N ALA A 42 -0.09 29.13 -55.46
CA ALA A 42 0.45 29.68 -56.71
C ALA A 42 1.87 29.21 -57.15
N GLU A 43 1.97 28.38 -58.19
CA GLU A 43 2.03 28.79 -59.62
C GLU A 43 2.14 27.57 -60.57
N ASP A 44 1.49 27.71 -61.73
CA ASP A 44 1.78 27.23 -63.09
C ASP A 44 1.62 25.76 -63.58
N GLU A 45 0.50 25.62 -64.34
CA GLU A 45 0.35 25.20 -65.75
C GLU A 45 0.92 23.86 -66.32
N ALA A 46 -0.05 23.15 -66.92
CA ALA A 46 -0.01 22.38 -68.19
C ALA A 46 0.60 20.96 -68.23
N GLU A 47 -0.25 19.93 -68.40
CA GLU A 47 -0.55 19.29 -69.70
C GLU A 47 -1.49 18.06 -69.54
N HIS A 48 -2.54 18.02 -70.39
CA HIS A 48 -3.20 16.87 -71.08
C HIS A 48 -3.57 15.59 -70.27
N GLY A 49 -4.76 14.99 -70.37
CA GLY A 49 -5.84 15.02 -71.35
C GLY A 49 -6.72 13.75 -71.20
N ASP A 50 -7.84 13.72 -71.93
CA ASP A 50 -8.92 12.71 -72.08
C ASP A 50 -10.05 12.73 -71.02
N GLU A 51 -11.23 13.36 -71.28
CA GLU A 51 -12.35 13.03 -72.22
C GLU A 51 -13.07 11.71 -71.84
N ALA A 52 -14.40 11.59 -71.71
CA ALA A 52 -15.56 12.13 -72.44
C ALA A 52 -16.83 11.99 -71.55
N GLU A 53 -17.71 12.99 -71.36
CA GLU A 53 -18.83 13.52 -72.18
C GLU A 53 -20.18 12.74 -72.17
N ARG A 54 -21.27 13.54 -72.06
CA ARG A 54 -22.74 13.33 -72.33
C ARG A 54 -23.58 12.66 -71.22
N GLU A 55 -24.80 13.07 -70.87
CA GLU A 55 -25.81 13.98 -71.46
C GLU A 55 -26.89 14.35 -70.39
N GLN A 56 -27.73 15.35 -70.71
CA GLN A 56 -28.75 16.01 -69.87
C GLN A 56 -30.09 15.24 -69.73
N SER A 57 -30.81 15.53 -68.64
CA SER A 57 -32.29 15.77 -68.53
C SER A 57 -33.27 14.63 -68.88
N GLU A 58 -34.39 14.31 -68.21
CA GLU A 58 -35.30 14.99 -67.26
C GLU A 58 -36.05 13.95 -66.37
N ASP A 59 -36.60 14.47 -65.25
CA ASP A 59 -37.88 14.14 -64.59
C ASP A 59 -38.15 12.78 -63.92
N SER A 60 -38.29 12.79 -62.59
CA SER A 60 -39.61 12.84 -61.92
C SER A 60 -39.49 12.88 -60.38
N ASP A 61 -40.19 13.87 -59.82
CA ASP A 61 -41.05 13.85 -58.63
C ASP A 61 -40.48 13.85 -57.18
N ASP A 62 -40.70 15.02 -56.56
CA ASP A 62 -41.30 15.29 -55.23
C ASP A 62 -40.49 15.08 -53.93
N ALA A 63 -39.82 16.17 -53.51
CA ALA A 63 -40.21 17.09 -52.40
C ALA A 63 -41.27 16.59 -51.38
N PHE A 64 -41.30 16.92 -50.08
CA PHE A 64 -40.50 17.69 -49.11
C PHE A 64 -41.22 17.54 -47.73
N GLU A 65 -40.59 18.04 -46.67
CA GLU A 65 -41.17 18.58 -45.41
C GLU A 65 -41.70 17.66 -44.28
N GLU A 66 -40.89 17.61 -43.22
CA GLU A 66 -41.08 18.22 -41.89
C GLU A 66 -42.44 18.21 -41.14
N ALA A 67 -42.33 17.68 -39.91
CA ALA A 67 -42.89 18.17 -38.64
C ALA A 67 -44.34 17.86 -38.20
N VAL A 68 -44.44 17.46 -36.91
CA VAL A 68 -45.33 17.95 -35.82
C VAL A 68 -46.03 16.85 -34.99
N ALA A 69 -45.65 16.84 -33.70
CA ALA A 69 -46.38 16.64 -32.44
C ALA A 69 -47.65 15.78 -32.27
N LEU A 70 -47.62 15.04 -31.13
CA LEU A 70 -48.62 14.85 -30.06
C LEU A 70 -49.92 14.01 -30.25
N GLU A 71 -50.08 13.16 -29.21
CA GLU A 71 -51.30 12.68 -28.51
C GLU A 71 -51.91 11.29 -28.81
N ASP A 72 -52.03 10.54 -27.70
CA ASP A 72 -52.59 9.20 -27.38
C ASP A 72 -54.07 9.00 -27.79
N PRO A 73 -54.60 7.76 -27.94
CA PRO A 73 -55.15 7.03 -26.78
C PRO A 73 -55.19 5.47 -26.80
N GLU A 74 -55.30 4.94 -25.56
CA GLU A 74 -56.06 3.76 -25.08
C GLU A 74 -55.59 2.32 -25.38
N THR A 75 -55.04 1.67 -24.33
CA THR A 75 -55.59 0.52 -23.54
C THR A 75 -55.49 -0.87 -24.17
N ASP A 76 -54.67 -1.73 -23.56
CA ASP A 76 -55.03 -3.15 -23.39
C ASP A 76 -54.31 -3.78 -22.18
N GLU A 77 -54.95 -4.83 -21.66
CA GLU A 77 -55.00 -5.32 -20.29
C GLU A 77 -53.72 -5.96 -19.71
N ALA A 78 -53.48 -5.75 -18.41
CA ALA A 78 -52.50 -6.46 -17.60
C ALA A 78 -53.19 -7.59 -16.80
N PRO A 79 -52.61 -8.79 -16.68
CA PRO A 79 -53.21 -9.85 -15.86
C PRO A 79 -52.88 -9.67 -14.37
N ASP A 80 -53.95 -9.90 -13.61
CA ASP A 80 -54.11 -10.00 -12.17
C ASP A 80 -53.24 -11.13 -11.55
N PHE A 81 -52.49 -10.80 -10.50
CA PHE A 81 -51.97 -11.79 -9.54
C PHE A 81 -52.44 -11.42 -8.15
N ALA A 82 -53.39 -12.22 -7.69
CA ALA A 82 -54.05 -12.14 -6.40
C ALA A 82 -53.09 -12.32 -5.22
N ALA A 83 -53.40 -11.58 -4.16
CA ALA A 83 -52.86 -11.72 -2.82
C ALA A 83 -53.26 -13.06 -2.19
N GLU A 84 -52.29 -13.79 -1.63
CA GLU A 84 -52.52 -14.84 -0.65
C GLU A 84 -51.88 -14.48 0.69
N GLN A 85 -52.65 -14.74 1.73
CA GLN A 85 -52.44 -14.40 3.13
C GLN A 85 -51.39 -15.31 3.78
N GLU A 86 -50.67 -14.73 4.75
CA GLU A 86 -49.69 -15.37 5.63
C GLU A 86 -50.28 -16.52 6.47
N PRO A 87 -49.45 -17.50 6.85
CA PRO A 87 -49.58 -18.17 8.14
C PRO A 87 -48.52 -17.67 9.13
N ALA A 88 -49.01 -17.25 10.30
CA ALA A 88 -48.24 -16.83 11.46
C ALA A 88 -47.25 -17.91 11.95
N VAL A 89 -46.01 -17.48 12.24
CA VAL A 89 -45.06 -18.24 13.05
C VAL A 89 -44.83 -17.45 14.34
N GLU A 90 -45.24 -18.08 15.43
CA GLU A 90 -45.20 -17.61 16.80
C GLU A 90 -43.75 -17.56 17.31
N VAL A 91 -43.23 -16.35 17.54
CA VAL A 91 -41.95 -16.13 18.22
C VAL A 91 -42.23 -16.03 19.72
N VAL A 92 -41.83 -17.06 20.47
CA VAL A 92 -41.83 -17.05 21.93
C VAL A 92 -40.71 -16.12 22.41
N LEU A 93 -41.12 -14.95 22.93
CA LEU A 93 -40.29 -14.05 23.71
C LEU A 93 -40.39 -14.46 25.19
N GLU A 94 -39.32 -15.01 25.75
CA GLU A 94 -39.22 -15.18 27.20
C GLU A 94 -39.05 -13.80 27.86
N ALA A 95 -40.08 -13.40 28.60
CA ALA A 95 -40.10 -12.18 29.39
C ALA A 95 -39.37 -12.40 30.73
N GLU A 96 -38.48 -11.46 31.08
CA GLU A 96 -37.94 -11.34 32.43
C GLU A 96 -39.06 -11.02 33.44
N PRO A 97 -39.07 -11.62 34.64
CA PRO A 97 -40.06 -11.29 35.66
C PRO A 97 -39.60 -10.12 36.53
N GLU A 98 -40.50 -9.15 36.71
CA GLU A 98 -40.46 -8.06 37.70
C GLU A 98 -40.49 -8.60 39.16
N PRO A 99 -39.96 -7.85 40.14
CA PRO A 99 -39.66 -8.35 41.47
C PRO A 99 -40.86 -8.29 42.43
N GLY A 100 -41.05 -9.36 43.21
CA GLY A 100 -41.90 -9.38 44.39
C GLY A 100 -41.11 -9.74 45.65
N GLU A 101 -41.06 -8.85 46.63
CA GLU A 101 -40.70 -9.12 48.02
C GLU A 101 -41.99 -9.39 48.85
N PRO A 102 -41.93 -9.87 50.10
CA PRO A 102 -41.03 -10.85 50.72
C PRO A 102 -41.81 -11.95 51.50
N GLU A 103 -41.18 -13.08 51.82
CA GLU A 103 -41.63 -13.91 52.96
C GLU A 103 -40.47 -14.29 53.90
N VAL A 104 -40.78 -14.14 55.18
CA VAL A 104 -39.91 -14.21 56.35
C VAL A 104 -39.77 -15.67 56.79
N GLY A 105 -38.54 -16.16 56.90
CA GLY A 105 -38.21 -17.50 57.40
C GLY A 105 -36.93 -17.48 58.23
N THR A 106 -37.10 -17.19 59.51
CA THR A 106 -36.15 -17.14 60.62
C THR A 106 -35.27 -18.39 60.79
N ILE A 107 -33.95 -18.23 60.99
CA ILE A 107 -33.16 -18.97 62.01
C ILE A 107 -32.05 -18.05 62.57
N ALA A 108 -31.98 -18.01 63.90
CA ALA A 108 -31.12 -17.19 64.76
C ALA A 108 -29.73 -17.85 65.04
N PRO A 109 -28.76 -17.15 65.69
CA PRO A 109 -27.32 -17.26 65.42
C PRO A 109 -26.45 -17.83 66.58
N GLY A 110 -25.15 -18.02 66.29
CA GLY A 110 -24.04 -17.88 67.25
C GLY A 110 -22.78 -18.73 66.92
N PRO A 111 -21.57 -18.41 67.43
CA PRO A 111 -20.99 -17.10 67.79
C PRO A 111 -19.56 -16.83 67.22
N SER A 112 -19.27 -15.53 67.04
CA SER A 112 -18.01 -14.72 67.16
C SER A 112 -16.64 -15.42 67.33
N GLU A 113 -15.68 -15.28 66.39
CA GLU A 113 -14.51 -14.33 66.33
C GLU A 113 -13.19 -14.86 66.97
N PRO A 114 -11.94 -14.40 66.62
CA PRO A 114 -11.60 -13.05 66.18
C PRO A 114 -10.54 -12.84 65.05
N GLU A 115 -10.70 -11.69 64.39
CA GLU A 115 -9.69 -10.70 63.98
C GLU A 115 -8.35 -11.12 63.32
N ARG A 116 -8.20 -10.70 62.06
CA ARG A 116 -7.02 -9.90 61.65
C ARG A 116 -7.36 -8.90 60.54
N ARG A 117 -7.52 -7.64 60.96
CA ARG A 117 -7.59 -6.45 60.12
C ARG A 117 -6.36 -6.35 59.18
N ARG A 118 -6.55 -5.95 57.92
CA ARG A 118 -6.35 -4.55 57.47
C ARG A 118 -6.47 -4.40 55.94
N ARG A 119 -7.37 -3.48 55.57
CA ARG A 119 -7.54 -2.78 54.30
C ARG A 119 -6.22 -2.50 53.56
N ARG A 120 -6.20 -2.69 52.22
CA ARG A 120 -5.71 -1.65 51.30
C ARG A 120 -6.16 -1.88 49.85
N ALA A 121 -6.98 -0.93 49.39
CA ALA A 121 -7.08 -0.34 48.05
C ALA A 121 -6.73 -1.17 46.81
N LEU A 122 -7.73 -1.30 45.93
CA LEU A 122 -7.56 -1.52 44.51
C LEU A 122 -6.50 -0.55 43.96
N ARG A 123 -5.49 -1.10 43.29
CA ARG A 123 -4.53 -0.33 42.53
C ARG A 123 -4.57 -0.81 41.09
N ASP A 124 -5.18 0.05 40.30
CA ASP A 124 -5.03 0.26 38.87
C ASP A 124 -3.69 -0.25 38.32
N ARG A 125 -3.77 -1.07 37.27
CA ARG A 125 -2.62 -1.59 36.51
C ARG A 125 -2.74 -1.14 35.05
N SER A 126 -2.85 0.17 34.83
CA SER A 126 -2.34 0.80 33.61
C SER A 126 -0.81 0.86 33.69
N GLY A 127 -0.12 -0.05 33.00
CA GLY A 127 1.33 -0.11 32.96
C GLY A 127 1.84 -0.12 31.53
N THR A 128 1.85 1.04 30.87
CA THR A 128 2.64 1.27 29.64
C THR A 128 4.10 1.58 30.02
N PRO A 129 5.10 1.11 29.26
CA PRO A 129 6.50 1.29 29.60
C PRO A 129 6.98 2.70 29.26
N SER A 130 7.46 3.42 30.28
CA SER A 130 8.02 4.78 30.17
C SER A 130 9.43 4.78 29.54
N PRO A 131 9.78 5.76 28.68
CA PRO A 131 11.10 5.85 28.07
C PRO A 131 12.12 6.44 29.06
N ARG A 132 13.08 5.62 29.53
CA ARG A 132 14.20 6.09 30.34
C ARG A 132 15.38 6.52 29.45
N LYS A 133 15.66 7.82 29.38
CA LYS A 133 16.94 8.36 28.89
C LYS A 133 18.05 8.15 29.94
N GLY A 134 19.17 7.57 29.49
CA GLY A 134 20.54 7.95 29.92
C GLY A 134 21.20 7.20 31.09
N LYS A 135 21.87 6.07 30.81
CA LYS A 135 23.24 5.80 31.31
C LYS A 135 23.93 4.81 30.37
N LYS A 136 25.00 5.27 29.69
CA LYS A 136 25.90 4.44 28.88
C LYS A 136 26.61 3.45 29.82
N SER A 137 26.18 2.20 29.80
CA SER A 137 27.04 1.06 30.15
C SER A 137 27.17 0.21 28.88
N SER A 138 28.40 0.08 28.36
CA SER A 138 28.75 -0.88 27.31
C SER A 138 28.65 -2.30 27.87
N LYS A 139 27.41 -2.77 28.08
CA LYS A 139 27.11 -4.19 28.18
C LYS A 139 26.95 -4.67 26.75
N ASP A 140 27.70 -5.71 26.38
CA ASP A 140 27.52 -6.48 25.15
C ASP A 140 26.02 -6.71 24.91
N LYS A 141 25.41 -5.90 24.05
CA LYS A 141 24.02 -6.07 23.68
C LYS A 141 23.97 -7.37 22.90
N LYS A 142 23.35 -8.41 23.48
CA LYS A 142 23.07 -9.63 22.74
C LYS A 142 22.43 -9.25 21.41
N PRO A 143 22.88 -9.83 20.29
CA PRO A 143 22.34 -9.49 18.97
C PRO A 143 20.84 -9.74 18.97
N LYS A 144 20.08 -8.74 18.52
CA LYS A 144 18.62 -8.86 18.45
C LYS A 144 18.26 -9.71 17.24
N LYS A 145 17.63 -10.85 17.51
CA LYS A 145 17.09 -11.74 16.48
C LYS A 145 15.60 -11.46 16.35
N LEU A 146 15.16 -11.09 15.15
CA LEU A 146 13.77 -10.86 14.83
C LEU A 146 13.33 -11.80 13.71
N VAL A 147 12.08 -12.23 13.77
CA VAL A 147 11.41 -12.87 12.64
C VAL A 147 10.38 -11.89 12.12
N GLY A 148 10.63 -11.35 10.93
CA GLY A 148 9.64 -10.55 10.23
C GLY A 148 8.62 -11.48 9.59
N LEU A 149 7.35 -11.34 9.98
CA LEU A 149 6.24 -12.19 9.52
C LEU A 149 5.27 -11.36 8.68
N LYS A 150 5.13 -11.73 7.40
CA LYS A 150 4.11 -11.21 6.50
C LYS A 150 3.04 -12.28 6.26
N ILE A 151 1.80 -11.88 6.37
CA ILE A 151 0.63 -12.71 6.06
C ILE A 151 -0.12 -12.04 4.90
N GLY A 152 -0.01 -12.63 3.71
CA GLY A 152 -0.76 -12.23 2.52
C GLY A 152 -2.03 -13.08 2.35
N ALA A 153 -2.84 -12.75 1.34
CA ALA A 153 -4.05 -13.51 1.02
C ALA A 153 -3.80 -14.90 0.42
N SER A 154 -2.65 -15.11 -0.22
CA SER A 154 -2.29 -16.39 -0.85
C SER A 154 -1.04 -17.04 -0.29
N GLN A 155 -0.28 -16.35 0.56
CA GLN A 155 1.01 -16.83 1.07
C GLN A 155 1.34 -16.27 2.46
N ILE A 156 2.05 -17.07 3.25
CA ILE A 156 2.76 -16.63 4.46
C ILE A 156 4.24 -16.54 4.11
N ALA A 157 4.91 -15.47 4.56
CA ALA A 157 6.35 -15.31 4.42
C ALA A 157 6.98 -14.92 5.76
N ALA A 158 8.13 -15.52 6.08
CA ALA A 158 8.91 -15.15 7.25
C ALA A 158 10.40 -15.02 6.91
N ALA A 159 11.05 -14.01 7.49
CA ALA A 159 12.49 -13.81 7.39
C ALA A 159 13.10 -13.66 8.78
N GLN A 160 14.09 -14.48 9.09
CA GLN A 160 14.86 -14.36 10.32
C GLN A 160 16.07 -13.47 10.10
N ILE A 161 16.10 -12.32 10.77
CA ILE A 161 17.16 -11.33 10.69
C ILE A 161 17.90 -11.24 12.03
N VAL A 162 19.22 -11.19 11.96
CA VAL A 162 20.09 -10.83 13.09
C VAL A 162 20.57 -9.40 12.90
N ASN A 163 20.20 -8.51 13.81
CA ASN A 163 20.61 -7.10 13.79
C ASN A 163 21.84 -6.92 14.70
N ASN A 164 23.03 -6.85 14.09
CA ASN A 164 24.30 -6.66 14.80
C ASN A 164 25.22 -5.66 14.06
N GLY A 165 24.79 -4.40 13.99
CA GLY A 165 25.46 -3.34 13.23
C GLY A 165 25.05 -3.32 11.75
N ALA A 166 25.01 -4.49 11.10
CA ALA A 166 24.35 -4.70 9.81
C ALA A 166 23.34 -5.85 9.94
N PRO A 167 22.21 -5.80 9.21
CA PRO A 167 21.23 -6.88 9.23
C PRO A 167 21.75 -8.08 8.41
N GLU A 168 21.78 -9.25 9.05
CA GLU A 168 22.12 -10.52 8.41
C GLU A 168 20.87 -11.39 8.29
N LEU A 169 20.56 -11.81 7.07
CA LEU A 169 19.47 -12.72 6.79
C LEU A 169 19.95 -14.16 7.00
N VAL A 170 19.37 -14.81 8.02
CA VAL A 170 19.73 -16.17 8.42
C VAL A 170 18.90 -17.19 7.66
N GLU A 171 17.58 -16.97 7.63
CA GLU A 171 16.60 -17.86 7.01
C GLU A 171 15.47 -17.04 6.41
N VAL A 172 14.93 -17.51 5.28
CA VAL A 172 13.72 -16.94 4.68
C VAL A 172 12.89 -18.07 4.10
N PHE A 173 11.59 -18.05 4.42
CA PHE A 173 10.65 -19.05 3.96
C PHE A 173 9.37 -18.40 3.48
N ARG A 174 8.73 -19.05 2.50
CA ARG A 174 7.39 -18.72 2.03
C ARG A 174 6.62 -20.01 1.82
N GLU A 175 5.34 -20.00 2.17
CA GLU A 175 4.42 -21.10 1.89
C GLU A 175 3.08 -20.56 1.37
N PRO A 176 2.38 -21.31 0.51
CA PRO A 176 0.99 -21.01 0.17
C PRO A 176 0.10 -20.93 1.42
N LEU A 177 -0.86 -20.02 1.37
CA LEU A 177 -1.96 -19.92 2.32
C LEU A 177 -3.25 -20.29 1.60
N GLU A 178 -4.15 -20.95 2.32
CA GLU A 178 -5.47 -21.30 1.82
C GLU A 178 -6.26 -20.02 1.46
N PRO A 179 -6.84 -19.94 0.24
CA PRO A 179 -7.63 -18.79 -0.17
C PRO A 179 -8.80 -18.52 0.78
N GLY A 180 -9.10 -17.24 1.00
CA GLY A 180 -10.24 -16.82 1.82
C GLY A 180 -9.95 -16.68 3.32
N LEU A 181 -8.84 -17.24 3.84
CA LEU A 181 -8.44 -17.01 5.24
C LEU A 181 -8.11 -15.53 5.51
N VAL A 182 -7.46 -14.89 4.53
CA VAL A 182 -7.18 -13.44 4.54
C VAL A 182 -7.67 -12.85 3.22
N VAL A 183 -8.48 -11.80 3.30
CA VAL A 183 -9.06 -11.10 2.14
C VAL A 183 -8.90 -9.60 2.35
N SER A 184 -8.26 -8.91 1.42
CA SER A 184 -7.97 -7.46 1.51
C SER A 184 -7.24 -7.07 2.81
N GLY A 185 -6.44 -8.00 3.35
CA GLY A 185 -5.70 -7.81 4.61
C GLY A 185 -6.51 -7.97 5.88
N GLU A 186 -7.79 -8.34 5.78
CA GLU A 186 -8.62 -8.75 6.92
C GLU A 186 -8.65 -10.27 7.06
N ILE A 187 -8.53 -10.75 8.30
CA ILE A 187 -8.63 -12.18 8.60
C ILE A 187 -10.10 -12.57 8.66
N ARG A 188 -10.51 -13.62 7.94
CA ARG A 188 -11.88 -14.17 8.01
C ARG A 188 -12.03 -15.23 9.10
N ASP A 189 -11.02 -16.09 9.25
CA ASP A 189 -10.97 -17.14 10.27
C ASP A 189 -9.64 -17.09 11.03
N PRO A 190 -9.59 -16.47 12.22
CA PRO A 190 -8.37 -16.37 13.03
C PRO A 190 -7.86 -17.72 13.54
N ASP A 191 -8.75 -18.68 13.78
CA ASP A 191 -8.36 -19.97 14.35
C ASP A 191 -7.72 -20.84 13.27
N ALA A 192 -8.34 -20.93 12.08
CA ALA A 192 -7.75 -21.61 10.93
C ALA A 192 -6.43 -20.97 10.48
N LEU A 193 -6.33 -19.63 10.50
CA LEU A 193 -5.06 -18.95 10.26
C LEU A 193 -4.02 -19.29 11.34
N GLY A 194 -4.42 -19.37 12.60
CA GLY A 194 -3.55 -19.80 13.70
C GLY A 194 -2.98 -21.20 13.48
N GLU A 195 -3.78 -22.15 12.99
CA GLU A 195 -3.29 -23.48 12.64
C GLU A 195 -2.31 -23.45 11.46
N ALA A 196 -2.61 -22.68 10.41
CA ALA A 196 -1.72 -22.52 9.26
C ALA A 196 -0.35 -21.93 9.67
N LEU A 197 -0.36 -20.89 10.52
CA LEU A 197 0.85 -20.30 11.08
C LEU A 197 1.61 -21.30 11.95
N LYS A 198 0.92 -22.09 12.77
CA LYS A 198 1.55 -23.12 13.59
C LYS A 198 2.30 -24.15 12.73
N ARG A 199 1.63 -24.68 11.69
CA ARG A 199 2.22 -25.63 10.74
C ARG A 199 3.42 -25.02 10.03
N PHE A 200 3.31 -23.79 9.55
CA PHE A 200 4.39 -23.07 8.89
C PHE A 200 5.64 -22.93 9.77
N PHE A 201 5.47 -22.49 11.03
CA PHE A 201 6.59 -22.36 11.97
C PHE A 201 7.20 -23.70 12.38
N GLU A 202 6.39 -24.76 12.50
CA GLU A 202 6.87 -26.11 12.86
C GLU A 202 7.64 -26.77 11.71
N LEU A 203 7.14 -26.64 10.48
CA LEU A 203 7.77 -27.15 9.26
C LEU A 203 9.19 -26.57 9.09
N HIS A 204 9.31 -25.26 9.21
CA HIS A 204 10.55 -24.52 8.98
C HIS A 204 11.39 -24.33 10.25
N LYS A 205 10.95 -24.87 11.39
CA LYS A 205 11.62 -24.77 12.70
C LYS A 205 11.95 -23.32 13.11
N LEU A 206 11.10 -22.38 12.69
CA LEU A 206 11.27 -20.96 12.98
C LEU A 206 11.09 -20.68 14.48
N PRO A 207 11.85 -19.74 15.07
CA PRO A 207 11.67 -19.40 16.47
C PRO A 207 10.34 -18.69 16.67
N LYS A 208 9.55 -19.15 17.66
CA LYS A 208 8.24 -18.57 18.00
C LYS A 208 8.32 -17.29 18.85
N ARG A 209 9.49 -16.66 18.97
CA ARG A 209 9.73 -15.44 19.78
C ARG A 209 10.44 -14.39 18.95
N GLY A 210 10.20 -13.13 19.27
CA GLY A 210 10.78 -12.02 18.51
C GLY A 210 10.09 -11.81 17.17
N ILE A 211 8.78 -12.09 17.10
CA ILE A 211 8.00 -11.94 15.87
C ILE A 211 7.63 -10.46 15.70
N ARG A 212 8.02 -9.85 14.58
CA ARG A 212 7.47 -8.57 14.14
C ARG A 212 6.46 -8.85 13.02
N LEU A 213 5.20 -8.52 13.28
CA LEU A 213 4.10 -8.77 12.34
C LEU A 213 3.87 -7.55 11.46
N GLY A 214 3.79 -7.74 10.15
CA GLY A 214 3.43 -6.69 9.19
C GLY A 214 1.93 -6.66 8.90
N LEU A 215 1.34 -5.47 8.92
CA LEU A 215 -0.05 -5.22 8.54
C LEU A 215 -0.13 -4.23 7.37
N ALA A 216 -1.08 -4.48 6.45
CA ALA A 216 -1.46 -3.53 5.41
C ALA A 216 -2.90 -3.79 4.98
N ASN A 217 -3.77 -2.82 5.20
CA ASN A 217 -5.12 -2.74 4.65
C ASN A 217 -5.63 -1.30 4.66
N ASN A 218 -6.81 -1.07 4.07
CA ASN A 218 -7.45 0.25 4.01
C ASN A 218 -8.05 0.73 5.36
N ARG A 219 -7.97 -0.09 6.41
CA ARG A 219 -8.38 0.23 7.78
C ARG A 219 -7.20 0.65 8.66
N ILE A 220 -6.07 0.97 8.02
CA ILE A 220 -4.91 1.57 8.67
C ILE A 220 -4.60 2.88 7.96
N GLY A 221 -4.61 3.98 8.70
CA GLY A 221 -4.30 5.31 8.22
C GLY A 221 -2.94 5.78 8.74
N VAL A 222 -2.19 6.47 7.87
CA VAL A 222 -0.97 7.20 8.23
C VAL A 222 -1.19 8.67 7.94
N ARG A 223 -0.88 9.54 8.92
CA ARG A 223 -1.04 10.99 8.81
C ARG A 223 0.19 11.67 9.38
N VAL A 224 0.56 12.80 8.77
CA VAL A 224 1.58 13.70 9.29
C VAL A 224 0.89 15.00 9.67
N PHE A 225 1.17 15.51 10.86
CA PHE A 225 0.73 16.83 11.30
C PHE A 225 1.74 17.45 12.25
N GLU A 226 1.61 18.75 12.45
CA GLU A 226 2.47 19.52 13.36
C GLU A 226 1.76 19.81 14.68
N ILE A 227 2.52 19.75 15.78
CA ILE A 227 2.10 20.19 17.10
C ILE A 227 3.05 21.28 17.58
N ASP A 228 2.45 22.43 17.90
CA ASP A 228 3.17 23.62 18.33
C ASP A 228 3.14 23.75 19.86
N GLY A 229 4.28 24.13 20.44
CA GLY A 229 4.38 24.60 21.82
C GLY A 229 4.23 23.54 22.92
N VAL A 230 4.19 22.25 22.58
CA VAL A 230 4.03 21.16 23.55
C VAL A 230 5.35 20.44 23.78
N THR A 231 5.98 20.71 24.92
CA THR A 231 7.26 20.08 25.32
C THR A 231 7.07 18.94 26.33
N ASP A 232 6.00 18.97 27.13
CA ASP A 232 5.69 17.89 28.07
C ASP A 232 5.17 16.65 27.35
N PRO A 233 5.75 15.45 27.60
CA PRO A 233 5.34 14.23 26.91
C PRO A 233 3.89 13.79 27.14
N GLN A 234 3.30 14.05 28.32
CA GLN A 234 1.91 13.66 28.58
C GLN A 234 0.95 14.62 27.88
N GLN A 235 1.26 15.91 27.89
CA GLN A 235 0.52 16.90 27.10
C GLN A 235 0.61 16.60 25.60
N LEU A 236 1.76 16.13 25.13
CA LEU A 236 1.94 15.72 23.74
C LEU A 236 1.06 14.52 23.37
N ASP A 237 1.02 13.48 24.20
CA ASP A 237 0.14 12.31 23.98
C ASP A 237 -1.34 12.73 23.92
N ASN A 238 -1.77 13.61 24.83
CA ASN A 238 -3.14 14.13 24.83
C ASN A 238 -3.45 14.97 23.59
N ALA A 239 -2.52 15.84 23.17
CA ALA A 239 -2.66 16.65 21.97
C ALA A 239 -2.75 15.77 20.71
N ILE A 240 -1.95 14.72 20.62
CA ILE A 240 -1.97 13.75 19.53
C ILE A 240 -3.30 12.99 19.50
N ARG A 241 -3.79 12.51 20.64
CA ARG A 241 -5.10 11.84 20.73
C ARG A 241 -6.24 12.75 20.31
N PHE A 242 -6.22 14.02 20.72
CA PHE A 242 -7.21 15.01 20.32
C PHE A 242 -7.17 15.24 18.80
N ARG A 243 -5.98 15.44 18.22
CA ARG A 243 -5.81 15.56 16.76
C ARG A 243 -6.26 14.32 16.00
N ALA A 244 -6.02 13.13 16.56
CA ALA A 244 -6.49 11.88 15.98
C ALA A 244 -8.03 11.84 15.93
N GLU A 245 -8.71 12.25 17.00
CA GLU A 245 -10.18 12.28 17.06
C GLU A 245 -10.80 13.19 15.99
N GLU A 246 -10.17 14.32 15.64
CA GLU A 246 -10.64 15.23 14.58
C GLU A 246 -10.65 14.60 13.18
N VAL A 247 -9.77 13.62 12.93
CA VAL A 247 -9.53 13.07 11.59
C VAL A 247 -9.97 11.62 11.43
N LEU A 248 -10.33 10.95 12.52
CA LEU A 248 -10.66 9.54 12.49
C LEU A 248 -12.10 9.29 12.03
N PRO A 249 -12.31 8.33 11.12
CA PRO A 249 -13.65 7.92 10.73
C PRO A 249 -14.30 6.99 11.79
N ILE A 250 -13.64 6.74 12.92
CA ILE A 250 -14.08 5.83 13.97
C ILE A 250 -13.83 6.38 15.38
N PRO A 251 -14.59 5.89 16.37
CA PRO A 251 -14.33 6.17 17.77
C PRO A 251 -12.91 5.81 18.21
N LEU A 252 -12.33 6.64 19.08
CA LEU A 252 -10.95 6.49 19.58
C LEU A 252 -10.72 5.19 20.36
N ASP A 253 -11.73 4.69 21.07
CA ASP A 253 -11.68 3.43 21.83
C ASP A 253 -11.61 2.19 20.90
N GLN A 254 -12.17 2.31 19.70
CA GLN A 254 -12.08 1.32 18.62
C GLN A 254 -10.79 1.45 17.79
N ALA A 255 -9.95 2.45 18.07
CA ALA A 255 -8.69 2.69 17.39
C ALA A 255 -7.50 2.21 18.22
N VAL A 256 -6.47 1.71 17.53
CA VAL A 256 -5.10 1.57 18.04
C VAL A 256 -4.28 2.69 17.42
N LEU A 257 -3.65 3.49 18.28
CA LEU A 257 -2.82 4.62 17.89
C LEU A 257 -1.37 4.35 18.26
N ASP A 258 -0.47 4.71 17.36
CA ASP A 258 0.95 4.87 17.66
C ASP A 258 1.49 6.07 16.90
N TYR A 259 2.55 6.70 17.42
CA TYR A 259 3.13 7.87 16.79
C TYR A 259 4.64 7.94 16.94
N VAL A 260 5.27 8.61 15.98
CA VAL A 260 6.70 8.92 16.00
C VAL A 260 6.88 10.42 15.79
N VAL A 261 7.73 11.04 16.61
CA VAL A 261 8.19 12.41 16.36
C VAL A 261 9.24 12.33 15.24
N LEU A 262 8.91 12.91 14.09
CA LEU A 262 9.76 12.92 12.91
C LEU A 262 10.88 13.96 13.06
N GLU A 263 10.46 15.19 13.34
CA GLU A 263 11.30 16.39 13.40
C GLU A 263 10.83 17.25 14.59
N GLU A 264 11.77 17.98 15.19
CA GLU A 264 11.49 18.97 16.23
C GLU A 264 12.33 20.22 15.94
N GLU A 265 11.64 21.31 15.64
CA GLU A 265 12.25 22.59 15.30
C GLU A 265 11.87 23.64 16.35
N ALA A 266 12.81 24.51 16.70
CA ALA A 266 12.52 25.68 17.51
C ALA A 266 12.29 26.88 16.60
N ARG A 267 11.10 27.49 16.68
CA ARG A 267 10.81 28.76 16.02
C ARG A 267 11.58 29.90 16.71
N GLU A 268 11.75 31.01 16.00
CA GLU A 268 12.45 32.21 16.48
C GLU A 268 11.84 32.81 17.76
N ASP A 269 10.54 32.59 17.98
CA ASP A 269 9.80 33.01 19.18
C ASP A 269 10.01 32.08 20.40
N GLY A 270 10.81 31.01 20.24
CA GLY A 270 11.09 30.02 21.28
C GLY A 270 10.07 28.87 21.34
N THR A 271 9.06 28.85 20.47
CA THR A 271 8.06 27.77 20.40
C THR A 271 8.64 26.55 19.69
N SER A 272 8.54 25.36 20.29
CA SER A 272 8.92 24.11 19.63
C SER A 272 7.79 23.59 18.73
N VAL A 273 8.07 23.34 17.46
CA VAL A 273 7.19 22.66 16.51
C VAL A 273 7.65 21.22 16.38
N LYS A 274 6.75 20.26 16.62
CA LYS A 274 7.03 18.84 16.43
C LYS A 274 6.22 18.34 15.26
N ARG A 275 6.89 17.77 14.26
CA ARG A 275 6.24 17.06 13.16
C ARG A 275 6.02 15.61 13.58
N ILE A 276 4.76 15.17 13.61
CA ILE A 276 4.35 13.87 14.13
C ILE A 276 3.85 13.00 12.98
N LEU A 277 4.36 11.77 12.89
CA LEU A 277 3.77 10.70 12.10
C LEU A 277 2.82 9.91 13.01
N LEU A 278 1.52 10.02 12.77
CA LEU A 278 0.50 9.25 13.44
C LEU A 278 0.10 8.05 12.58
N VAL A 279 0.08 6.87 13.19
CA VAL A 279 -0.51 5.66 12.62
C VAL A 279 -1.75 5.31 13.40
N VAL A 280 -2.85 5.05 12.68
CA VAL A 280 -4.10 4.62 13.28
C VAL A 280 -4.59 3.36 12.62
N ALA A 281 -4.95 2.36 13.41
CA ALA A 281 -5.52 1.11 12.95
C ALA A 281 -6.82 0.80 13.67
N TYR A 282 -7.78 0.18 12.99
CA TYR A 282 -8.94 -0.40 13.66
C TYR A 282 -8.48 -1.50 14.61
N ARG A 283 -8.90 -1.42 15.88
CA ARG A 283 -8.53 -2.38 16.92
C ARG A 283 -8.89 -3.81 16.54
N GLU A 284 -10.07 -4.01 15.96
CA GLU A 284 -10.54 -5.31 15.48
C GLU A 284 -9.54 -5.98 14.53
N VAL A 285 -8.97 -5.23 13.58
CA VAL A 285 -7.97 -5.75 12.64
C VAL A 285 -6.76 -6.27 13.41
N VAL A 286 -6.20 -5.45 14.31
CA VAL A 286 -5.02 -5.80 15.11
C VAL A 286 -5.29 -7.03 15.99
N ASP A 287 -6.43 -7.05 16.67
CA ASP A 287 -6.78 -8.10 17.62
C ASP A 287 -6.97 -9.47 16.95
N ARG A 288 -7.55 -9.52 15.74
CA ARG A 288 -7.71 -10.76 14.96
C ARG A 288 -6.36 -11.37 14.57
N TYR A 289 -5.40 -10.54 14.16
CA TYR A 289 -4.05 -11.01 13.88
C TYR A 289 -3.33 -11.50 15.14
N LEU A 290 -3.48 -10.78 16.26
CA LEU A 290 -2.93 -11.20 17.54
C LEU A 290 -3.58 -12.47 18.07
N GLN A 291 -4.87 -12.71 17.81
CA GLN A 291 -5.55 -13.96 18.10
C GLN A 291 -4.91 -15.12 17.32
N ALA A 292 -4.80 -15.01 15.99
CA ALA A 292 -4.18 -16.04 15.15
C ALA A 292 -2.74 -16.35 15.58
N CYS A 293 -1.93 -15.32 15.83
CA CYS A 293 -0.56 -15.47 16.34
C CYS A 293 -0.53 -16.18 17.71
N ARG A 294 -1.44 -15.84 18.63
CA ARG A 294 -1.54 -16.53 19.94
C ARG A 294 -1.94 -17.99 19.78
N GLY A 295 -2.90 -18.30 18.92
CA GLY A 295 -3.30 -19.67 18.59
C GLY A 295 -2.15 -20.52 18.03
N ALA A 296 -1.25 -19.89 17.29
CA ALA A 296 -0.02 -20.51 16.77
C ALA A 296 1.13 -20.64 17.81
N GLY A 297 0.96 -20.05 19.00
CA GLY A 297 2.00 -19.96 20.03
C GLY A 297 3.11 -18.97 19.72
N LEU A 298 2.84 -17.96 18.89
CA LEU A 298 3.79 -16.93 18.48
C LEU A 298 3.80 -15.76 19.46
N HIS A 299 4.99 -15.37 19.90
CA HIS A 299 5.20 -14.20 20.74
C HIS A 299 5.59 -12.99 19.89
N VAL A 300 4.56 -12.22 19.50
CA VAL A 300 4.69 -10.94 18.80
C VAL A 300 5.31 -9.91 19.73
N VAL A 301 6.41 -9.29 19.29
CA VAL A 301 7.13 -8.23 20.02
C VAL A 301 6.86 -6.85 19.45
N GLY A 302 6.27 -6.77 18.26
CA GLY A 302 5.87 -5.53 17.62
C GLY A 302 5.00 -5.78 16.40
N ILE A 303 4.19 -4.79 16.07
CA ILE A 303 3.39 -4.72 14.85
C ILE A 303 3.90 -3.52 14.06
N ASP A 304 3.97 -3.68 12.75
CA ASP A 304 4.54 -2.68 11.86
C ASP A 304 3.74 -2.61 10.56
N LEU A 305 3.89 -1.53 9.81
CA LEU A 305 3.24 -1.40 8.51
C LEU A 305 4.09 -2.07 7.43
N GLU A 306 3.44 -2.80 6.53
CA GLU A 306 4.15 -3.36 5.39
C GLU A 306 4.83 -2.27 4.54
N ALA A 307 4.24 -1.07 4.47
CA ALA A 307 4.82 0.08 3.79
C ALA A 307 6.19 0.50 4.36
N PHE A 308 6.32 0.54 5.69
CA PHE A 308 7.59 0.91 6.34
C PHE A 308 8.61 -0.22 6.25
N ALA A 309 8.16 -1.46 6.36
CA ALA A 309 9.00 -2.63 6.12
C ALA A 309 9.55 -2.65 4.69
N LEU A 310 8.69 -2.35 3.72
CA LEU A 310 9.05 -2.31 2.32
C LEU A 310 10.19 -1.32 2.05
N LEU A 311 10.09 -0.09 2.58
CA LEU A 311 11.15 0.91 2.45
C LEU A 311 12.47 0.42 3.07
N ARG A 312 12.43 -0.13 4.30
CA ARG A 312 13.62 -0.65 4.99
C ARG A 312 14.34 -1.77 4.23
N ALA A 313 13.59 -2.59 3.50
CA ALA A 313 14.12 -3.71 2.72
C ALA A 313 14.79 -3.25 1.41
N LEU A 314 14.27 -2.19 0.78
CA LEU A 314 14.66 -1.81 -0.57
C LEU A 314 15.77 -0.77 -0.63
N GLU A 315 15.79 0.18 0.31
CA GLU A 315 16.76 1.26 0.29
C GLU A 315 17.22 1.64 1.69
N ALA A 316 18.45 2.15 1.78
CA ALA A 316 18.98 2.65 3.03
C ALA A 316 18.40 4.03 3.34
N PRO A 317 18.17 4.36 4.62
CA PRO A 317 17.85 5.73 4.99
C PRO A 317 18.94 6.67 4.48
N ALA A 318 18.53 7.70 3.74
CA ALA A 318 19.39 8.76 3.22
C ALA A 318 18.89 10.12 3.70
N ASP A 319 19.79 11.09 3.88
CA ASP A 319 19.38 12.45 4.23
C ASP A 319 18.59 13.07 3.08
N ARG A 320 17.50 13.77 3.40
CA ARG A 320 16.57 14.33 2.40
C ARG A 320 17.30 15.17 1.35
N ASP A 321 18.21 16.04 1.79
CA ASP A 321 18.98 16.94 0.91
C ASP A 321 19.97 16.20 0.00
N SER A 322 20.26 14.93 0.29
CA SER A 322 21.11 14.07 -0.54
C SER A 322 20.33 13.27 -1.59
N THR A 323 18.99 13.32 -1.55
CA THR A 323 18.14 12.58 -2.49
C THR A 323 17.84 13.38 -3.76
N ALA A 324 17.87 12.71 -4.91
CA ALA A 324 17.49 13.32 -6.20
C ALA A 324 15.96 13.43 -6.40
N GLY A 325 15.17 12.90 -5.46
CA GLY A 325 13.71 12.83 -5.51
C GLY A 325 13.17 11.78 -4.54
N ALA A 326 11.85 11.73 -4.40
CA ALA A 326 11.18 10.71 -3.59
C ALA A 326 11.35 9.31 -4.18
N LEU A 327 11.65 8.34 -3.32
CA LEU A 327 11.59 6.92 -3.62
C LEU A 327 10.16 6.42 -3.43
N VAL A 328 9.57 5.83 -4.48
CA VAL A 328 8.27 5.16 -4.40
C VAL A 328 8.49 3.66 -4.39
N ALA A 329 8.25 2.99 -3.27
CA ALA A 329 8.25 1.56 -3.19
C ALA A 329 6.83 0.99 -3.39
N VAL A 330 6.67 0.04 -4.30
CA VAL A 330 5.37 -0.57 -4.64
C VAL A 330 5.48 -2.09 -4.56
N ALA A 331 4.78 -2.69 -3.60
CA ALA A 331 4.71 -4.15 -3.47
C ALA A 331 3.38 -4.66 -4.03
N ILE A 332 3.43 -5.30 -5.20
CA ILE A 332 2.26 -5.89 -5.86
C ILE A 332 2.05 -7.32 -5.34
N GLY A 333 1.05 -7.48 -4.49
CA GLY A 333 0.68 -8.73 -3.84
C GLY A 333 -0.29 -9.57 -4.66
N HIS A 334 -1.00 -10.46 -3.97
CA HIS A 334 -2.03 -11.31 -4.58
C HIS A 334 -3.32 -10.53 -4.82
N ASP A 335 -3.90 -9.92 -3.79
CA ASP A 335 -5.17 -9.20 -3.86
C ASP A 335 -5.03 -7.69 -3.60
N ARG A 336 -3.85 -7.27 -3.13
CA ARG A 336 -3.55 -5.88 -2.77
C ARG A 336 -2.18 -5.43 -3.25
N THR A 337 -2.04 -4.13 -3.45
CA THR A 337 -0.78 -3.45 -3.70
C THR A 337 -0.51 -2.43 -2.61
N THR A 338 0.70 -2.47 -2.03
CA THR A 338 1.13 -1.48 -1.02
C THR A 338 2.09 -0.49 -1.65
N ILE A 339 1.77 0.80 -1.54
CA ILE A 339 2.57 1.92 -2.01
C ILE A 339 3.12 2.65 -0.80
N ALA A 340 4.41 2.91 -0.78
CA ALA A 340 5.10 3.71 0.23
C ALA A 340 5.99 4.73 -0.47
N VAL A 341 5.85 6.00 -0.13
CA VAL A 341 6.68 7.09 -0.67
C VAL A 341 7.57 7.62 0.43
N SER A 342 8.86 7.74 0.12
CA SER A 342 9.88 8.19 1.05
C SER A 342 10.70 9.34 0.47
N ASN A 343 11.02 10.29 1.33
CA ASN A 343 11.94 11.38 1.04
C ASN A 343 13.42 11.04 1.33
N GLY A 344 13.75 9.74 1.39
CA GLY A 344 15.07 9.23 1.75
C GLY A 344 15.13 8.66 3.16
N ARG A 345 14.59 9.39 4.15
CA ARG A 345 14.66 8.95 5.56
C ARG A 345 13.31 8.55 6.13
N LEU A 346 12.26 9.28 5.75
CA LEU A 346 10.94 9.14 6.32
C LEU A 346 9.96 8.61 5.28
N CYS A 347 8.99 7.84 5.73
CA CYS A 347 7.82 7.52 4.92
C CYS A 347 6.79 8.64 5.08
N GLU A 348 6.58 9.40 4.02
CA GLU A 348 5.67 10.57 4.05
C GLU A 348 4.25 10.19 3.61
N PHE A 349 4.13 9.16 2.79
CA PHE A 349 2.85 8.73 2.26
C PHE A 349 2.79 7.21 2.11
N THR A 350 1.64 6.65 2.46
CA THR A 350 1.34 5.23 2.27
C THR A 350 -0.05 5.08 1.68
N ARG A 351 -0.22 4.14 0.76
CA ARG A 351 -1.52 3.77 0.22
C ARG A 351 -1.60 2.27 -0.01
N VAL A 352 -2.79 1.71 0.17
CA VAL A 352 -3.10 0.34 -0.22
C VAL A 352 -4.15 0.41 -1.32
N LEU A 353 -3.93 -0.32 -2.40
CA LEU A 353 -4.89 -0.50 -3.49
C LEU A 353 -5.42 -1.93 -3.44
N ASP A 354 -6.72 -2.12 -3.62
CA ASP A 354 -7.37 -3.44 -3.71
C ASP A 354 -7.17 -4.04 -5.12
N TRP A 355 -5.91 -4.10 -5.54
CA TRP A 355 -5.49 -4.65 -6.82
C TRP A 355 -4.20 -5.46 -6.64
N GLY A 356 -4.13 -6.63 -7.27
CA GLY A 356 -2.93 -7.46 -7.27
C GLY A 356 -2.97 -8.55 -8.34
N GLY A 357 -2.11 -9.56 -8.21
CA GLY A 357 -2.02 -10.67 -9.15
C GLY A 357 -3.31 -11.49 -9.34
N TRP A 358 -4.29 -11.39 -8.42
CA TRP A 358 -5.63 -11.96 -8.55
C TRP A 358 -6.44 -11.24 -9.63
N SER A 359 -6.33 -9.92 -9.75
CA SER A 359 -6.96 -9.15 -10.82
C SER A 359 -6.49 -9.64 -12.19
N LEU A 360 -5.22 -10.01 -12.31
CA LEU A 360 -4.66 -10.64 -13.50
C LEU A 360 -5.26 -12.03 -13.74
N ASN A 361 -5.38 -12.86 -12.69
CA ASN A 361 -6.06 -14.16 -12.81
C ASN A 361 -7.50 -14.01 -13.31
N VAL A 362 -8.25 -13.04 -12.79
CA VAL A 362 -9.63 -12.77 -13.24
C VAL A 362 -9.67 -12.36 -14.71
N ALA A 363 -8.76 -11.51 -15.16
CA ALA A 363 -8.69 -11.08 -16.57
C ALA A 363 -8.38 -12.25 -17.51
N ILE A 364 -7.40 -13.09 -17.16
CA ILE A 364 -7.00 -14.28 -17.93
C ILE A 364 -8.14 -15.30 -17.97
N ALA A 365 -8.75 -15.56 -16.82
CA ALA A 365 -9.84 -16.52 -16.65
C ALA A 365 -11.06 -16.17 -17.52
N ARG A 366 -11.42 -14.89 -17.59
CA ARG A 366 -12.51 -14.41 -18.47
C ARG A 366 -12.21 -14.63 -19.95
N GLU A 367 -10.98 -14.41 -20.38
CA GLU A 367 -10.58 -14.59 -21.78
C GLU A 367 -10.56 -16.07 -22.19
N LEU A 368 -10.30 -16.97 -21.24
CA LEU A 368 -10.17 -18.41 -21.49
C LEU A 368 -11.39 -19.23 -21.08
N ASP A 369 -12.44 -18.59 -20.55
CA ASP A 369 -13.61 -19.22 -19.95
C ASP A 369 -13.24 -20.30 -18.90
N LYS A 370 -12.35 -19.93 -17.97
CA LYS A 370 -11.85 -20.79 -16.87
C LYS A 370 -12.15 -20.18 -15.51
N ALA A 371 -11.98 -20.96 -14.45
CA ALA A 371 -11.99 -20.40 -13.10
C ALA A 371 -10.67 -19.64 -12.81
N PRO A 372 -10.69 -18.51 -12.09
CA PRO A 372 -9.48 -17.76 -11.72
C PRO A 372 -8.42 -18.56 -10.95
N SER A 373 -8.83 -19.62 -10.24
CA SER A 373 -7.92 -20.54 -9.56
C SER A 373 -7.10 -21.43 -10.51
N GLU A 374 -7.58 -21.62 -11.75
CA GLU A 374 -6.99 -22.56 -12.73
C GLU A 374 -5.95 -21.89 -13.63
N VAL A 375 -5.86 -20.56 -13.61
CA VAL A 375 -5.03 -19.80 -14.56
C VAL A 375 -3.72 -19.29 -13.96
N GLU A 376 -3.42 -19.60 -12.71
CA GLU A 376 -2.16 -19.17 -12.06
C GLU A 376 -0.93 -19.69 -12.82
N GLY A 377 -0.97 -20.94 -13.31
CA GLY A 377 0.10 -21.53 -14.13
C GLY A 377 0.26 -20.83 -15.48
N ILE A 378 -0.85 -20.44 -16.11
CA ILE A 378 -0.89 -19.68 -17.35
C ILE A 378 -0.28 -18.28 -17.12
N LYS A 379 -0.74 -17.56 -16.09
CA LYS A 379 -0.25 -16.22 -15.74
C LYS A 379 1.27 -16.19 -15.60
N ARG A 380 1.88 -17.23 -15.00
CA ARG A 380 3.34 -17.31 -14.80
C ARG A 380 4.13 -17.47 -16.09
N GLN A 381 3.50 -17.97 -17.16
CA GLN A 381 4.12 -18.16 -18.47
C GLN A 381 3.88 -16.96 -19.40
N VAL A 382 2.82 -16.19 -19.16
CA VAL A 382 2.51 -14.99 -19.94
C VAL A 382 3.59 -13.92 -19.74
N SER A 383 4.02 -13.36 -20.85
CA SER A 383 4.93 -12.22 -20.94
C SER A 383 4.18 -11.06 -21.60
N LEU A 384 4.44 -9.83 -21.16
CA LEU A 384 3.96 -8.60 -21.80
C LEU A 384 4.98 -8.08 -22.83
N ALA A 385 6.28 -8.26 -22.59
CA ALA A 385 7.35 -7.68 -23.43
C ALA A 385 7.64 -8.43 -24.74
N ARG A 386 7.38 -9.74 -24.77
CA ARG A 386 7.71 -10.61 -25.91
C ARG A 386 6.69 -11.70 -26.11
N ASP A 387 6.54 -12.16 -27.35
CA ASP A 387 5.77 -13.35 -27.67
C ASP A 387 6.35 -14.57 -26.98
N THR A 388 5.48 -15.38 -26.39
CA THR A 388 5.83 -16.55 -25.60
C THR A 388 4.83 -17.64 -25.88
N GLU A 389 5.31 -18.85 -26.15
CA GLU A 389 4.45 -20.03 -26.13
C GLU A 389 4.02 -20.28 -24.69
N VAL A 390 2.71 -20.51 -24.50
CA VAL A 390 2.13 -20.86 -23.21
C VAL A 390 1.52 -22.23 -23.34
N GLU A 391 1.92 -23.13 -22.46
CA GLU A 391 1.46 -24.52 -22.49
C GLU A 391 -0.07 -24.58 -22.41
N GLY A 392 -0.67 -25.31 -23.36
CA GLY A 392 -2.12 -25.51 -23.43
C GLY A 392 -2.91 -24.35 -24.05
N LEU A 393 -2.26 -23.35 -24.64
CA LEU A 393 -2.92 -22.26 -25.38
C LEU A 393 -2.42 -22.15 -26.82
N THR A 394 -3.31 -21.75 -27.73
CA THR A 394 -2.93 -21.36 -29.10
C THR A 394 -2.30 -19.96 -29.10
N SER A 395 -1.54 -19.61 -30.14
CA SER A 395 -0.95 -18.26 -30.27
C SER A 395 -2.02 -17.15 -30.24
N GLU A 396 -3.19 -17.40 -30.85
CA GLU A 396 -4.31 -16.46 -30.80
C GLU A 396 -4.84 -16.26 -29.37
N GLN A 397 -4.98 -17.34 -28.61
CA GLN A 397 -5.38 -17.26 -27.20
C GLN A 397 -4.35 -16.52 -26.36
N VAL A 398 -3.05 -16.74 -26.61
CA VAL A 398 -1.98 -16.01 -25.92
C VAL A 398 -2.04 -14.51 -26.22
N THR A 399 -2.28 -14.11 -27.48
CA THR A 399 -2.45 -12.69 -27.85
C THR A 399 -3.63 -12.07 -27.10
N LYS A 400 -4.78 -12.74 -27.11
CA LYS A 400 -5.99 -12.29 -26.40
C LYS A 400 -5.76 -12.15 -24.89
N VAL A 401 -5.13 -13.16 -24.28
CA VAL A 401 -4.75 -13.17 -22.87
C VAL A 401 -3.82 -12.02 -22.54
N ARG A 402 -2.78 -11.77 -23.36
CA ARG A 402 -1.87 -10.63 -23.19
C ARG A 402 -2.62 -9.30 -23.23
N SER A 403 -3.51 -9.11 -24.19
CA SER A 403 -4.33 -7.89 -24.25
C SER A 403 -5.25 -7.73 -23.04
N ALA A 404 -5.81 -8.81 -22.50
CA ALA A 404 -6.62 -8.78 -21.29
C ALA A 404 -5.79 -8.40 -20.05
N VAL A 405 -4.58 -8.96 -19.91
CA VAL A 405 -3.63 -8.61 -18.85
C VAL A 405 -3.22 -7.15 -18.95
N GLN A 406 -2.90 -6.65 -20.16
CA GLN A 406 -2.54 -5.25 -20.38
C GLN A 406 -3.66 -4.31 -19.94
N ARG A 407 -4.91 -4.55 -20.35
CA ARG A 407 -6.05 -3.72 -19.92
C ARG A 407 -6.24 -3.71 -18.40
N ALA A 408 -6.05 -4.86 -17.74
CA ALA A 408 -6.13 -4.96 -16.29
C ALA A 408 -5.00 -4.20 -15.60
N LEU A 409 -3.80 -4.20 -16.19
CA LEU A 409 -2.64 -3.44 -15.73
C LEU A 409 -2.85 -1.93 -15.92
N ASP A 410 -3.41 -1.49 -17.04
CA ASP A 410 -3.68 -0.06 -17.30
C ASP A 410 -4.60 0.55 -16.23
N GLY A 411 -5.59 -0.21 -15.76
CA GLY A 411 -6.46 0.18 -14.65
C GLY A 411 -5.67 0.45 -13.37
N PHE A 412 -4.79 -0.48 -13.00
CA PHE A 412 -3.89 -0.33 -11.86
C PHE A 412 -2.92 0.85 -12.03
N THR A 413 -2.32 1.00 -13.21
CA THR A 413 -1.32 2.04 -13.44
C THR A 413 -1.97 3.43 -13.35
N ARG A 414 -3.23 3.60 -13.78
CA ARG A 414 -3.99 4.83 -13.53
C ARG A 414 -4.19 5.12 -12.03
N GLU A 415 -4.50 4.12 -11.22
CA GLU A 415 -4.61 4.28 -9.77
C GLU A 415 -3.27 4.60 -9.10
N LEU A 416 -2.18 4.00 -9.58
CA LEU A 416 -0.83 4.32 -9.14
C LEU A 416 -0.50 5.78 -9.46
N VAL A 417 -0.73 6.23 -10.70
CA VAL A 417 -0.52 7.63 -11.12
C VAL A 417 -1.36 8.59 -10.26
N ALA A 418 -2.64 8.28 -10.03
CA ALA A 418 -3.49 9.09 -9.15
C ALA A 418 -2.94 9.15 -7.70
N SER A 419 -2.33 8.07 -7.22
CA SER A 419 -1.69 8.03 -5.90
C SER A 419 -0.42 8.87 -5.83
N LEU A 420 0.37 8.89 -6.90
CA LEU A 420 1.57 9.72 -7.01
C LEU A 420 1.20 11.21 -7.11
N HIS A 421 0.21 11.57 -7.92
CA HIS A 421 -0.30 12.95 -7.97
C HIS A 421 -0.81 13.42 -6.62
N PHE A 422 -1.54 12.57 -5.88
CA PHE A 422 -1.98 12.91 -4.54
C PHE A 422 -0.82 13.18 -3.58
N TYR A 423 0.28 12.42 -3.67
CA TYR A 423 1.49 12.71 -2.89
C TYR A 423 2.11 14.04 -3.31
N GLN A 424 2.33 14.26 -4.61
CA GLN A 424 2.97 15.47 -5.13
C GLN A 424 2.18 16.76 -4.87
N ALA A 425 0.86 16.67 -4.67
CA ALA A 425 0.02 17.80 -4.28
C ALA A 425 0.21 18.21 -2.81
N GLN A 426 0.91 17.43 -1.99
CA GLN A 426 1.13 17.76 -0.58
C GLN A 426 2.24 18.82 -0.42
N PRO A 427 2.09 19.77 0.53
CA PRO A 427 3.13 20.75 0.82
C PRO A 427 4.47 20.06 1.17
N GLY A 428 5.54 20.49 0.52
CA GLY A 428 6.88 19.94 0.75
C GLY A 428 7.12 18.54 0.17
N ALA A 429 6.21 18.00 -0.63
CA ALA A 429 6.46 16.75 -1.35
C ALA A 429 7.63 16.93 -2.33
N LEU A 430 8.53 15.93 -2.39
CA LEU A 430 9.58 15.91 -3.40
C LEU A 430 9.00 15.47 -4.76
N GLY A 431 9.65 15.86 -5.85
CA GLY A 431 9.41 15.23 -7.14
C GLY A 431 9.67 13.72 -7.07
N ILE A 432 8.91 12.92 -7.81
CA ILE A 432 9.12 11.46 -7.85
C ILE A 432 10.43 11.17 -8.58
N GLY A 433 11.39 10.57 -7.88
CA GLY A 433 12.70 10.22 -8.46
C GLY A 433 12.67 8.86 -9.17
N GLU A 434 12.17 7.83 -8.48
CA GLU A 434 12.03 6.49 -9.04
C GLU A 434 10.89 5.69 -8.40
N VAL A 435 10.39 4.69 -9.14
CA VAL A 435 9.47 3.68 -8.64
C VAL A 435 10.16 2.32 -8.60
N VAL A 436 10.16 1.71 -7.42
CA VAL A 436 10.74 0.40 -7.17
C VAL A 436 9.63 -0.61 -6.96
N LEU A 437 9.42 -1.46 -7.95
CA LEU A 437 8.41 -2.51 -7.92
C LEU A 437 8.95 -3.77 -7.23
N THR A 438 8.10 -4.40 -6.42
CA THR A 438 8.37 -5.67 -5.77
C THR A 438 7.08 -6.45 -5.54
N GLY A 439 7.13 -7.55 -4.78
CA GLY A 439 6.00 -8.45 -4.59
C GLY A 439 5.98 -9.58 -5.61
N GLY A 440 5.05 -10.52 -5.45
CA GLY A 440 5.00 -11.73 -6.27
C GLY A 440 4.56 -11.47 -7.71
N ALA A 441 3.65 -10.52 -7.92
CA ALA A 441 3.12 -10.22 -9.25
C ALA A 441 4.06 -9.34 -10.09
N ALA A 442 4.98 -8.60 -9.46
CA ALA A 442 5.93 -7.74 -10.16
C ALA A 442 6.93 -8.51 -11.06
N HIS A 443 7.05 -9.84 -10.90
CA HIS A 443 7.94 -10.69 -11.69
C HIS A 443 7.35 -11.15 -13.03
N MET A 444 6.13 -10.73 -13.38
CA MET A 444 5.63 -10.95 -14.74
C MET A 444 6.52 -10.20 -15.74
N VAL A 445 7.03 -10.92 -16.74
CA VAL A 445 7.96 -10.36 -17.73
C VAL A 445 7.28 -9.23 -18.49
N GLY A 446 7.89 -8.05 -18.56
CA GLY A 446 7.34 -6.86 -19.23
C GLY A 446 6.40 -6.01 -18.36
N LEU A 447 6.08 -6.42 -17.13
CA LEU A 447 5.22 -5.63 -16.25
C LEU A 447 5.88 -4.31 -15.82
N PRO A 448 7.16 -4.25 -15.38
CA PRO A 448 7.80 -2.98 -15.03
C PRO A 448 7.81 -1.97 -16.17
N GLU A 449 8.07 -2.44 -17.39
CA GLU A 449 8.09 -1.63 -18.61
C GLU A 449 6.69 -1.08 -18.93
N ALA A 450 5.68 -1.94 -18.92
CA ALA A 450 4.29 -1.54 -19.17
C ALA A 450 3.74 -0.55 -18.12
N VAL A 451 4.16 -0.66 -16.85
CA VAL A 451 3.85 0.34 -15.84
C VAL A 451 4.63 1.64 -16.10
N GLY A 452 5.90 1.54 -16.48
CA GLY A 452 6.80 2.68 -16.71
C GLY A 452 6.34 3.59 -17.84
N GLU A 453 5.82 3.02 -18.93
CA GLU A 453 5.30 3.77 -20.07
C GLU A 453 4.21 4.77 -19.68
N LEU A 454 3.31 4.40 -18.76
CA LEU A 454 2.21 5.27 -18.35
C LEU A 454 2.57 6.17 -17.15
N VAL A 455 3.45 5.73 -16.24
CA VAL A 455 3.85 6.55 -15.08
C VAL A 455 4.81 7.68 -15.48
N GLY A 456 5.67 7.47 -16.48
CA GLY A 456 6.60 8.50 -16.96
C GLY A 456 7.79 8.80 -16.04
N VAL A 457 8.10 7.89 -15.11
CA VAL A 457 9.28 7.98 -14.22
C VAL A 457 10.10 6.69 -14.29
N PRO A 458 11.39 6.70 -13.93
CA PRO A 458 12.20 5.50 -13.90
C PRO A 458 11.57 4.41 -13.02
N ILE A 459 11.38 3.21 -13.59
CA ILE A 459 10.89 2.05 -12.87
C ILE A 459 11.97 0.97 -12.87
N ARG A 460 12.21 0.37 -11.69
CA ARG A 460 13.06 -0.81 -11.55
C ARG A 460 12.42 -1.87 -10.67
N LEU A 461 12.86 -3.12 -10.84
CA LEU A 461 12.59 -4.17 -9.88
C LEU A 461 13.49 -4.00 -8.65
N GLY A 462 12.88 -4.06 -7.48
CA GLY A 462 13.56 -3.99 -6.20
C GLY A 462 14.19 -5.33 -5.83
N ASP A 463 15.48 -5.31 -5.50
CA ASP A 463 16.17 -6.44 -4.86
C ASP A 463 15.99 -6.36 -3.34
N PRO A 464 15.21 -7.27 -2.73
CA PRO A 464 14.97 -7.26 -1.30
C PRO A 464 16.16 -7.76 -0.46
N PHE A 465 17.20 -8.29 -1.10
CA PHE A 465 18.42 -8.72 -0.42
C PHE A 465 19.48 -7.63 -0.36
N LYS A 466 19.33 -6.54 -1.13
CA LYS A 466 20.29 -5.42 -1.22
C LYS A 466 20.70 -4.88 0.16
N ARG A 467 19.78 -4.88 1.12
CA ARG A 467 19.97 -4.30 2.46
C ARG A 467 20.48 -5.30 3.51
N VAL A 468 20.60 -6.59 3.18
CA VAL A 468 20.98 -7.63 4.14
C VAL A 468 22.19 -8.43 3.66
N LYS A 469 23.03 -8.84 4.60
CA LYS A 469 24.02 -9.88 4.33
C LYS A 469 23.29 -11.22 4.21
N VAL A 470 23.34 -11.85 3.04
CA VAL A 470 22.66 -13.12 2.76
C VAL A 470 23.51 -14.29 3.30
N GLY A 471 22.91 -15.14 4.13
CA GLY A 471 23.53 -16.37 4.59
C GLY A 471 23.77 -17.38 3.45
N PRO A 472 24.76 -18.28 3.57
CA PRO A 472 25.20 -19.17 2.48
C PRO A 472 24.17 -20.21 2.03
N ASN A 473 23.10 -20.44 2.81
CA ASN A 473 22.11 -21.50 2.56
C ASN A 473 20.78 -20.96 1.99
N ILE A 474 20.73 -19.70 1.57
CA ILE A 474 19.50 -19.09 1.08
C ILE A 474 19.41 -19.32 -0.43
N ALA A 475 18.39 -20.07 -0.85
CA ALA A 475 18.16 -20.36 -2.26
C ALA A 475 17.76 -19.09 -3.03
N HIS A 476 18.38 -18.87 -4.18
CA HIS A 476 18.08 -17.76 -5.10
C HIS A 476 16.85 -18.02 -6.02
N ASP A 477 16.08 -19.08 -5.77
CA ASP A 477 14.89 -19.47 -6.56
C ASP A 477 13.55 -19.04 -5.91
N ILE A 478 13.63 -18.23 -4.86
CA ILE A 478 12.44 -17.58 -4.31
C ILE A 478 12.09 -16.44 -5.29
N GLN A 479 10.81 -16.21 -5.63
CA GLN A 479 10.44 -14.95 -6.29
C GLN A 479 10.75 -13.82 -5.32
N HIS A 480 11.95 -13.24 -5.47
CA HIS A 480 12.63 -12.47 -4.43
C HIS A 480 11.72 -11.37 -3.90
N GLY A 481 10.98 -10.69 -4.78
CA GLY A 481 10.11 -9.59 -4.38
C GLY A 481 8.99 -9.96 -3.38
N SER A 482 8.52 -11.21 -3.35
CA SER A 482 7.45 -11.64 -2.43
C SER A 482 7.87 -11.64 -0.95
N VAL A 483 9.18 -11.70 -0.66
CA VAL A 483 9.72 -11.72 0.70
C VAL A 483 10.24 -10.37 1.17
N ALA A 484 10.19 -9.32 0.33
CA ALA A 484 10.71 -7.98 0.64
C ALA A 484 10.21 -7.44 1.98
N VAL A 485 8.89 -7.47 2.19
CA VAL A 485 8.26 -7.01 3.43
C VAL A 485 8.69 -7.87 4.62
N ALA A 486 8.76 -9.20 4.48
CA ALA A 486 9.19 -10.08 5.57
C ALA A 486 10.63 -9.77 6.01
N ILE A 487 11.53 -9.56 5.04
CA ILE A 487 12.91 -9.11 5.29
C ILE A 487 12.90 -7.75 6.00
N GLY A 488 12.19 -6.79 5.43
CA GLY A 488 12.03 -5.45 5.98
C GLY A 488 11.58 -5.43 7.42
N LEU A 489 10.56 -6.22 7.78
CA LEU A 489 10.07 -6.36 9.15
C LEU A 489 11.16 -6.84 10.12
N GLY A 490 12.11 -7.66 9.67
CA GLY A 490 13.21 -8.13 10.49
C GLY A 490 14.35 -7.11 10.67
N ILE A 491 14.46 -6.09 9.82
CA ILE A 491 15.49 -5.04 9.90
C ILE A 491 15.12 -4.04 11.01
N GLU A 492 16.10 -3.69 11.86
CA GLU A 492 16.03 -2.52 12.75
C GLU A 492 16.95 -1.42 12.22
N ASP A 493 16.37 -0.25 11.95
CA ASP A 493 17.08 0.99 11.59
C ASP A 493 16.98 2.03 12.73
#